data_AF-A0A2K4MRK6-F1
#
_entry.id   AF-A0A2K4MRK6-F1
#
_cell.length_a   1.000
_cell.length_b   1.000
_cell.length_c   1.000
_cell.angle_alpha   90.00
_cell.angle_beta   90.00
_cell.angle_gamma   90.00
#
_symmetry.space_group_name_H-M   'P 1'
#
loop_
_entity.id
_entity.type
_entity.pdbx_description
1 polymer ?
#
loop_
_entity_poly.entity_id
_entity_poly.type
_entity_poly.pdbx_seq_one_letter_code
_entity_poly.pdbx_strand_id
1 'polypeptide(L)'
;MLLRSVQTPRGEILNVSEQEARDVFGASEQAIADARKATALIALRAERDQRLRACDWTQVQDAVLSADQKAAWAKYRQALRDLPDISTDPVQPVWPQQPA
;
A
#
# COMPACT_ATOMS: atom_id res chain seq x y z
N MET A 1 1.80 14.40 -2.86
CA MET A 1 0.90 13.27 -2.52
C MET A 1 -0.29 13.87 -1.76
N LEU A 2 -1.50 13.36 -1.97
CA LEU A 2 -2.67 13.84 -1.21
C LEU A 2 -2.75 13.06 0.10
N LEU A 3 -2.70 13.74 1.24
CA LEU A 3 -2.85 13.14 2.56
C LEU A 3 -4.33 12.79 2.76
N ARG A 4 -4.60 11.54 3.16
CA ARG A 4 -5.99 11.11 3.39
C ARG A 4 -6.63 11.86 4.55
N SER A 5 -5.85 12.09 5.60
CA SER A 5 -6.24 12.86 6.78
C SER A 5 -5.00 13.43 7.45
N VAL A 6 -5.07 14.66 7.96
CA VAL A 6 -4.02 15.28 8.77
C VAL A 6 -4.65 15.97 9.98
N GLN A 7 -4.06 15.75 11.16
CA GLN A 7 -4.47 16.41 12.39
C GLN A 7 -3.80 17.79 12.44
N THR A 8 -4.60 18.84 12.50
CA THR A 8 -4.13 20.23 12.55
C THR A 8 -4.66 20.92 13.79
N PRO A 9 -4.11 22.09 14.19
CA PRO A 9 -4.66 22.87 15.29
C PRO A 9 -6.13 23.30 15.07
N ARG A 10 -6.59 23.30 13.82
CA ARG A 10 -7.97 23.63 13.43
C ARG A 10 -8.90 22.41 13.34
N GLY A 11 -8.40 21.21 13.68
CA GLY A 11 -9.11 19.94 13.58
C GLY A 11 -8.54 19.01 12.51
N GLU A 12 -9.27 17.94 12.22
CA GLU A 12 -8.90 16.97 11.19
C GLU A 12 -9.29 17.47 9.79
N ILE A 13 -8.30 17.51 8.89
CA ILE A 13 -8.51 17.89 7.49
C ILE A 13 -8.35 16.64 6.63
N LEU A 14 -9.35 16.37 5.78
CA LEU A 14 -9.38 15.22 4.89
C LEU A 14 -8.92 15.59 3.48
N ASN A 15 -8.27 14.65 2.80
CA ASN A 15 -7.91 14.76 1.37
C ASN A 15 -7.21 16.07 1.01
N VAL A 16 -6.11 16.38 1.70
CA VAL A 16 -5.40 17.67 1.56
C VAL A 16 -3.95 17.45 1.13
N SER A 17 -3.39 18.38 0.35
CA SER A 17 -1.97 18.31 0.00
C SER A 17 -1.08 18.67 1.20
N GLU A 18 0.17 18.20 1.20
CA GLU A 18 1.15 18.54 2.23
C GLU A 18 1.39 20.06 2.31
N GLN A 19 1.37 20.75 1.17
CA GLN A 19 1.53 22.20 1.07
C GLN A 19 0.34 22.93 1.68
N GLU A 20 -0.89 22.57 1.32
CA GLU A 20 -2.09 23.19 1.89
C GLU A 20 -2.22 22.90 3.39
N ALA A 21 -1.90 21.68 3.83
CA ALA A 21 -1.88 21.31 5.24
C ALA A 21 -0.97 22.25 6.04
N ARG A 22 0.22 22.56 5.52
CA ARG A 22 1.17 23.48 6.13
C ARG A 22 0.72 24.94 6.05
N ASP A 23 0.45 25.42 4.84
CA ASP A 23 0.33 26.85 4.55
C ASP A 23 -1.07 27.41 4.90
N VAL A 24 -2.12 26.61 4.73
CA VAL A 24 -3.51 27.02 4.96
C VAL A 24 -3.99 26.60 6.35
N PHE A 25 -3.66 25.37 6.75
CA PHE A 25 -4.17 24.76 7.98
C PHE A 25 -3.19 24.77 9.15
N GLY A 26 -1.93 25.19 8.93
CA GLY A 26 -0.93 25.31 9.98
C GLY A 26 -0.57 23.96 10.62
N ALA A 27 -0.64 22.86 9.86
CA ALA A 27 -0.24 21.54 10.31
C ALA A 27 1.24 21.54 10.69
N SER A 28 1.59 20.86 11.79
CA SER A 28 2.98 20.69 12.18
C SER A 28 3.70 19.73 11.23
N GLU A 29 5.02 19.86 11.10
CA GLU A 29 5.82 18.94 10.28
C GLU A 29 5.67 17.50 10.74
N GLN A 30 5.56 17.28 12.06
CA GLN A 30 5.30 15.96 12.64
C GLN A 30 3.93 15.40 12.20
N ALA A 31 2.86 16.21 12.27
CA ALA A 31 1.53 15.78 11.85
C ALA A 31 1.49 15.44 10.35
N ILE A 32 2.21 16.21 9.52
CA ILE A 32 2.35 15.93 8.09
C ILE A 32 3.12 14.62 7.87
N ALA A 33 4.20 14.39 8.60
CA ALA A 33 4.99 13.15 8.50
C ALA A 33 4.16 11.92 8.90
N ASP A 34 3.40 11.99 9.99
CA ASP A 34 2.52 10.93 10.45
C ASP A 34 1.38 10.66 9.46
N ALA A 35 0.73 11.72 8.96
CA ALA A 35 -0.30 11.64 7.93
C ALA A 35 0.23 11.04 6.62
N ARG A 36 1.45 11.40 6.22
CA ARG A 36 2.12 10.87 5.04
C ARG A 36 2.38 9.37 5.20
N LYS A 37 2.93 8.95 6.33
CA LYS A 37 3.16 7.53 6.65
C LYS A 37 1.86 6.73 6.66
N ALA A 38 0.82 7.26 7.30
CA ALA A 38 -0.50 6.62 7.34
C ALA A 38 -1.11 6.48 5.94
N THR A 39 -1.05 7.54 5.14
CA THR A 39 -1.56 7.53 3.76
C THR A 39 -0.77 6.55 2.89
N ALA A 40 0.56 6.50 3.03
CA ALA A 40 1.41 5.56 2.31
C ALA A 40 1.08 4.09 2.68
N LEU A 41 0.86 3.79 3.96
CA LEU A 41 0.46 2.45 4.40
C LEU A 41 -0.90 2.02 3.84
N ILE A 42 -1.85 2.95 3.73
CA ILE A 42 -3.16 2.70 3.11
C ILE A 42 -2.99 2.38 1.62
N ALA A 43 -2.21 3.19 0.90
CA ALA A 43 -1.90 2.95 -0.51
C ALA A 43 -1.21 1.60 -0.71
N LEU A 44 -0.21 1.28 0.12
CA LEU A 44 0.48 -0.01 0.12
C LEU A 44 -0.48 -1.19 0.25
N ARG A 45 -1.42 -1.14 1.20
CA ARG A 45 -2.42 -2.19 1.40
C ARG A 45 -3.37 -2.32 0.21
N ALA A 46 -3.82 -1.20 -0.35
CA ALA A 46 -4.69 -1.21 -1.53
C ALA A 46 -3.98 -1.83 -2.76
N GLU A 47 -2.71 -1.48 -2.96
CA GLU A 47 -1.87 -1.93 -4.07
C GLU A 47 -1.51 -3.43 -3.91
N ARG A 48 -1.33 -3.90 -2.66
CA ARG A 48 -1.25 -5.32 -2.32
C ARG A 48 -2.53 -6.06 -2.71
N ASP A 49 -3.68 -5.53 -2.29
CA ASP A 49 -4.96 -6.16 -2.55
C ASP A 49 -5.30 -6.17 -4.05
N GLN A 50 -4.87 -5.17 -4.81
CA GLN A 50 -4.94 -5.16 -6.26
C GLN A 50 -4.08 -6.27 -6.89
N ARG A 51 -2.82 -6.42 -6.48
CA ARG A 51 -1.96 -7.51 -7.00
C ARG A 51 -2.48 -8.90 -6.65
N LEU A 52 -3.00 -9.08 -5.43
CA LEU A 52 -3.61 -10.34 -5.00
C LEU A 52 -4.85 -10.66 -5.84
N ARG A 53 -5.69 -9.67 -6.14
CA ARG A 53 -6.86 -9.85 -7.02
C ARG A 53 -6.44 -10.16 -8.47
N ALA A 54 -5.40 -9.50 -8.98
CA ALA A 54 -4.91 -9.70 -10.34
C ALA A 54 -4.40 -11.14 -10.58
N CYS A 55 -3.88 -11.82 -9.55
CA CYS A 55 -3.44 -13.20 -9.64
C CYS A 55 -4.44 -14.21 -9.05
N ASP A 56 -5.68 -13.80 -8.75
CA ASP A 56 -6.64 -14.69 -8.11
C ASP A 56 -7.07 -15.87 -9.00
N TRP A 57 -7.10 -15.63 -10.32
CA TRP A 57 -7.37 -16.66 -11.33
C TRP A 57 -6.45 -17.89 -11.23
N THR A 58 -5.22 -17.71 -10.70
CA THR A 58 -4.21 -18.77 -10.58
C THR A 58 -4.55 -19.78 -9.47
N GLN A 59 -5.45 -19.43 -8.55
CA GLN A 59 -5.84 -20.29 -7.43
C GLN A 59 -7.10 -21.11 -7.72
N VAL A 60 -7.79 -20.81 -8.81
CA VAL A 60 -8.97 -21.57 -9.23
C VAL A 60 -8.53 -22.96 -9.69
N GLN A 61 -9.27 -24.01 -9.29
CA GLN A 61 -8.90 -25.39 -9.61
C GLN A 61 -8.81 -25.66 -11.12
N ASP A 62 -9.67 -24.98 -11.89
CA ASP A 62 -9.76 -25.05 -13.35
C ASP A 62 -8.61 -24.29 -14.08
N ALA A 63 -7.74 -23.60 -13.34
CA ALA A 63 -6.58 -22.97 -13.94
C ALA A 63 -5.63 -24.04 -14.53
N VAL A 64 -5.38 -23.93 -15.85
CA VAL A 64 -4.47 -24.78 -16.62
C VAL A 64 -3.02 -24.40 -16.31
N LEU A 65 -2.62 -24.61 -15.05
CA LEU A 65 -1.28 -24.34 -14.54
C LEU A 65 -0.64 -25.66 -14.07
N SER A 66 0.64 -25.83 -14.38
CA SER A 66 1.43 -26.93 -13.82
C SER A 66 1.54 -26.81 -12.30
N ALA A 67 1.92 -27.90 -11.62
CA ALA A 67 2.17 -27.88 -10.18
C ALA A 67 3.24 -26.83 -9.80
N ASP A 68 4.30 -26.71 -10.61
CA ASP A 68 5.37 -25.73 -10.40
C ASP A 68 4.87 -24.28 -10.55
N GLN A 69 4.03 -24.01 -11.55
CA GLN A 69 3.43 -22.68 -11.73
C GLN A 69 2.50 -22.33 -10.56
N LYS A 70 1.66 -23.27 -10.11
CA LYS A 70 0.81 -23.07 -8.93
C LYS A 70 1.64 -22.79 -7.67
N ALA A 71 2.77 -23.49 -7.48
CA ALA A 71 3.69 -23.25 -6.39
C ALA A 71 4.38 -21.87 -6.48
N ALA A 72 4.76 -21.43 -7.68
CA ALA A 72 5.34 -20.10 -7.89
C ALA A 72 4.34 -18.98 -7.58
N TRP A 73 3.09 -19.11 -8.04
CA TRP A 73 2.02 -18.17 -7.72
C TRP A 73 1.67 -18.16 -6.23
N ALA A 74 1.69 -19.31 -5.55
CA ALA A 74 1.50 -19.39 -4.10
C ALA A 74 2.59 -18.64 -3.35
N LYS A 75 3.88 -18.82 -3.72
CA LYS A 75 5.01 -18.07 -3.14
C LYS A 75 4.89 -16.57 -3.40
N TYR A 76 4.53 -16.18 -4.61
CA TYR A 76 4.31 -14.78 -4.97
C TYR A 76 3.20 -14.14 -4.11
N ARG A 77 2.05 -14.82 -3.97
CA ARG A 77 0.95 -14.35 -3.12
C ARG A 77 1.33 -14.26 -1.65
N GLN A 78 2.16 -15.17 -1.15
CA GLN A 78 2.66 -15.09 0.22
C GLN A 78 3.58 -13.88 0.40
N ALA A 79 4.55 -13.71 -0.49
CA ALA A 79 5.45 -12.55 -0.45
C ALA A 79 4.68 -11.22 -0.48
N LEU A 80 3.60 -11.11 -1.26
CA LEU A 80 2.72 -9.93 -1.25
C LEU A 80 2.05 -9.70 0.10
N ARG A 81 1.62 -10.76 0.80
CA ARG A 81 0.96 -10.65 2.11
C ARG A 81 1.93 -10.23 3.20
N ASP A 82 3.20 -10.62 3.08
CA ASP A 82 4.23 -10.33 4.06
C ASP A 82 4.76 -8.87 3.95
N LEU A 83 4.54 -8.19 2.81
CA LEU A 83 5.06 -6.84 2.56
C LEU A 83 4.71 -5.76 3.59
N PRO A 84 3.49 -5.66 4.15
CA PRO A 84 3.17 -4.63 5.13
C PRO A 84 4.01 -4.73 6.41
N ASP A 85 4.50 -5.93 6.75
CA ASP A 85 5.30 -6.19 7.95
C ASP A 85 6.80 -6.11 7.66
N ILE A 86 7.23 -6.32 6.40
CA ILE A 86 8.63 -6.30 5.98
C ILE A 86 9.07 -4.91 5.47
N SER A 87 8.14 -4.08 5.01
CA SER A 87 8.46 -2.78 4.41
C SER A 87 8.76 -1.73 5.49
N THR A 88 10.05 -1.45 5.68
CA THR A 88 10.55 -0.38 6.57
C THR A 88 10.08 1.01 6.15
N ASP A 89 9.87 1.22 4.83
CA ASP A 89 9.36 2.46 4.26
C ASP A 89 8.10 2.21 3.42
N PRO A 90 6.90 2.53 3.96
CA PRO A 90 5.65 2.36 3.23
C PRO A 90 5.53 3.28 2.01
N VAL A 91 6.41 4.28 1.86
CA VAL A 91 6.42 5.20 0.71
C VAL A 91 7.09 4.58 -0.52
N GLN A 92 8.02 3.64 -0.34
CA GLN A 92 8.72 2.95 -1.43
C GLN A 92 8.80 1.43 -1.20
N PRO A 93 7.66 0.72 -1.28
CA PRO A 93 7.65 -0.73 -1.17
C PRO A 93 8.34 -1.41 -2.35
N VAL A 94 9.22 -2.37 -2.07
CA VAL A 94 9.80 -3.26 -3.08
C VAL A 94 8.83 -4.43 -3.30
N TRP A 95 8.26 -4.53 -4.50
CA TRP A 95 7.30 -5.58 -4.82
C TRP A 95 8.00 -6.85 -5.34
N PRO A 96 7.52 -8.06 -4.99
CA PRO A 96 8.00 -9.28 -5.61
C PRO A 96 7.69 -9.25 -7.12
N GLN A 97 8.54 -9.89 -7.91
CA GLN A 97 8.33 -10.04 -9.35
C GLN A 97 7.24 -11.09 -9.60
N GLN A 98 6.35 -10.81 -10.56
CA GLN A 98 5.33 -11.77 -10.97
C GLN A 98 5.98 -12.99 -11.63
N PRO A 99 5.53 -14.22 -11.28
CA PRO A 99 5.94 -15.42 -12.00
C PRO A 99 5.30 -15.48 -13.39
N ALA A 100 5.88 -16.31 -14.26
CA ALA A 100 5.43 -16.54 -15.64
C ALA A 100 4.32 -17.61 -15.74
#